data_AF-A0A0D0CA74-F1
#
_entry.id   AF-A0A0D0CA74-F1
#
_cell.length_a   1.000
_cell.length_b   1.000
_cell.length_c   1.000
_cell.angle_alpha   90.00
_cell.angle_beta   90.00
_cell.angle_gamma   90.00
#
_symmetry.space_group_name_H-M   'P 1'
#
loop_
_entity.id
_entity.type
_entity.pdbx_description
1 polymer ?
#
loop_
_entity_poly.entity_id
_entity_poly.type
_entity_poly.pdbx_seq_one_letter_code
_entity_poly.pdbx_strand_id
1 'polypeptide(L)'
;MVCFEVWEDTGGNLAAVLALKAVDDSFTPPLPKPLKLQLLIGPSVDQTATDSPGGLWESNKHAPYLPPTVVNWLKGMYFRNEEAWVKWEASPLLVPEKLIRKAPKAWIAAANVDILCNEAEAYAKKLNECGVNAEFVVYKGATHLTFYLTVSFSVTPRRNMNRITLSKSTGTQQAVAQGNEERREGDIRRSPYTCGSI
;
A
#
# COMPACT_ATOMS: atom_id res chain seq x y z
N MET A 1 -9.22 0.70 -17.10
CA MET A 1 -8.45 1.06 -15.89
C MET A 1 -7.58 -0.13 -15.55
N VAL A 2 -6.29 -0.10 -15.87
CA VAL A 2 -5.41 -1.24 -15.58
C VAL A 2 -4.92 -1.06 -14.15
N CYS A 3 -5.63 -1.69 -13.21
CA CYS A 3 -5.13 -1.92 -11.87
C CYS A 3 -4.31 -3.20 -11.98
N PHE A 4 -2.99 -3.12 -11.81
CA PHE A 4 -2.24 -4.35 -11.57
C PHE A 4 -2.65 -4.82 -10.18
N GLU A 5 -3.37 -5.93 -10.08
CA GLU A 5 -3.44 -6.70 -8.84
C GLU A 5 -2.10 -7.39 -8.69
N VAL A 6 -1.33 -6.93 -7.72
CA VAL A 6 0.06 -7.34 -7.59
C VAL A 6 0.18 -8.33 -6.44
N TRP A 7 0.68 -9.52 -6.76
CA TRP A 7 1.07 -10.52 -5.78
C TRP A 7 2.22 -10.00 -4.92
N GLU A 8 2.28 -10.44 -3.67
CA GLU A 8 3.27 -10.02 -2.69
C GLU A 8 4.73 -10.19 -3.19
N ASP A 9 5.65 -9.39 -2.63
CA ASP A 9 7.10 -9.57 -2.77
C ASP A 9 7.61 -9.34 -4.21
N THR A 10 7.93 -10.42 -4.93
CA THR A 10 8.44 -10.38 -6.31
C THR A 10 7.39 -9.87 -7.29
N GLY A 11 6.09 -10.07 -7.00
CA GLY A 11 5.04 -9.44 -7.80
C GLY A 11 5.10 -7.91 -7.65
N GLY A 12 5.30 -7.43 -6.43
CA GLY A 12 5.51 -6.01 -6.09
C GLY A 12 6.67 -5.40 -6.88
N ASN A 13 7.79 -6.12 -6.95
CA ASN A 13 8.92 -5.76 -7.79
C ASN A 13 8.51 -5.58 -9.26
N LEU A 14 7.89 -6.61 -9.85
CA LEU A 14 7.51 -6.61 -11.25
C LEU A 14 6.52 -5.49 -11.57
N ALA A 15 5.56 -5.21 -10.69
CA ALA A 15 4.62 -4.12 -10.90
C ALA A 15 5.28 -2.74 -10.86
N ALA A 16 6.25 -2.53 -9.96
CA ALA A 16 7.04 -1.30 -9.95
C ALA A 16 7.87 -1.16 -11.24
N VAL A 17 8.53 -2.24 -11.68
CA VAL A 17 9.31 -2.25 -12.94
C VAL A 17 8.41 -1.99 -14.14
N LEU A 18 7.24 -2.63 -14.23
CA LEU A 18 6.28 -2.43 -15.31
C LEU A 18 5.71 -1.02 -15.30
N ALA A 19 5.44 -0.44 -14.13
CA ALA A 19 5.01 0.94 -14.01
C ALA A 19 6.06 1.92 -14.54
N LEU A 20 7.34 1.66 -14.28
CA LEU A 20 8.47 2.44 -14.79
C LEU A 20 8.69 2.20 -16.29
N LYS A 21 8.62 0.96 -16.77
CA LYS A 21 8.70 0.62 -18.21
C LYS A 21 7.55 1.20 -19.00
N ALA A 22 6.36 1.35 -18.41
CA ALA A 22 5.22 1.96 -19.07
C ALA A 22 5.40 3.47 -19.30
N VAL A 23 6.30 4.13 -18.58
CA VAL A 23 6.61 5.55 -18.79
C VAL A 23 7.91 5.76 -19.58
N ASP A 24 8.64 4.67 -19.83
CA ASP A 24 9.72 4.61 -20.82
C ASP A 24 9.11 4.51 -22.22
N ASP A 25 9.58 5.35 -23.13
CA ASP A 25 9.13 5.35 -24.53
C ASP A 25 9.97 4.42 -25.41
N SER A 26 11.10 3.91 -24.89
CA SER A 26 11.95 2.93 -25.58
C SER A 26 11.45 1.48 -25.43
N PHE A 27 10.55 1.22 -24.48
CA PHE A 27 10.06 -0.13 -24.18
C PHE A 27 9.07 -0.62 -25.26
N THR A 28 9.37 -1.78 -25.84
CA THR A 28 8.58 -2.40 -26.91
C THR A 28 8.25 -3.86 -26.55
N PRO A 29 6.98 -4.32 -26.69
CA PRO A 29 5.79 -3.55 -27.09
C PRO A 29 5.38 -2.51 -26.03
N PRO A 30 4.74 -1.40 -26.43
CA PRO A 30 4.32 -0.37 -25.48
C PRO A 30 3.26 -0.93 -24.52
N LEU A 31 3.43 -0.64 -23.23
CA LEU A 31 2.46 -0.99 -22.20
C LEU A 31 1.26 -0.02 -22.23
N PRO A 32 0.09 -0.42 -21.67
CA PRO A 32 -1.09 0.44 -21.62
C PRO A 32 -0.81 1.76 -20.88
N LYS A 33 -0.94 2.90 -21.56
CA LYS A 33 -0.81 4.26 -20.99
C LYS A 33 -2.17 4.99 -21.05
N PRO A 34 -2.51 5.88 -20.09
CA PRO A 34 -1.76 6.22 -18.89
C PRO A 34 -2.08 5.28 -17.72
N LEU A 35 -1.03 4.82 -17.02
CA LEU A 35 -1.19 4.18 -15.72
C LEU A 35 -1.64 5.21 -14.69
N LYS A 36 -2.68 4.88 -13.93
CA LYS A 36 -3.27 5.81 -12.95
C LYS A 36 -2.75 5.61 -11.54
N LEU A 37 -2.36 4.40 -11.17
CA LEU A 37 -1.93 4.04 -9.82
C LEU A 37 -1.04 2.79 -9.90
N GLN A 38 0.05 2.76 -9.14
CA GLN A 38 0.77 1.53 -8.79
C GLN A 38 0.39 1.15 -7.35
N LEU A 39 -0.19 -0.03 -7.17
CA LEU A 39 -0.58 -0.59 -5.87
C LEU A 39 0.46 -1.64 -5.50
N LEU A 40 1.25 -1.39 -4.46
CA LEU A 40 2.37 -2.24 -4.06
C LEU A 40 2.16 -2.71 -2.63
N ILE A 41 2.18 -4.02 -2.40
CA ILE A 41 2.02 -4.63 -1.07
C ILE A 41 3.26 -5.48 -0.80
N GLY A 42 4.00 -5.13 0.25
CA GLY A 42 5.29 -5.72 0.60
C GLY A 42 6.24 -5.84 -0.60
N PRO A 43 6.45 -4.77 -1.40
CA PRO A 43 7.22 -4.92 -2.63
C PRO A 43 8.71 -5.12 -2.34
N SER A 44 9.33 -6.11 -2.98
CA SER A 44 10.79 -6.15 -3.02
C SER A 44 11.30 -5.13 -4.05
N VAL A 45 12.07 -4.14 -3.63
CA VAL A 45 12.49 -3.00 -4.48
C VAL A 45 14.00 -2.81 -4.54
N ASP A 46 14.77 -3.55 -3.75
CA ASP A 46 16.23 -3.52 -3.75
C ASP A 46 16.84 -4.92 -3.54
N GLN A 47 17.45 -5.47 -4.58
CA GLN A 47 18.15 -6.75 -4.55
C GLN A 47 19.58 -6.65 -4.00
N THR A 48 20.08 -5.43 -3.80
CA THR A 48 21.40 -5.13 -3.22
C THR A 48 21.36 -4.94 -1.70
N ALA A 49 20.16 -4.93 -1.12
CA ALA A 49 19.96 -4.82 0.32
C ALA A 49 20.63 -5.97 1.09
N THR A 50 21.11 -5.66 2.29
CA THR A 50 21.80 -6.60 3.18
C THR A 50 21.36 -6.41 4.63
N ASP A 51 21.63 -7.41 5.46
CA ASP A 51 21.40 -7.44 6.91
C ASP A 51 22.64 -7.04 7.73
N SER A 52 23.70 -6.57 7.05
CA SER A 52 24.89 -6.02 7.67
C SER A 52 24.59 -4.71 8.42
N PRO A 53 25.44 -4.27 9.37
CA PRO A 53 25.23 -3.00 10.08
C PRO A 53 25.06 -1.82 9.11
N GLY A 54 23.96 -1.07 9.24
CA GLY A 54 23.56 0.02 8.34
C GLY A 54 22.81 -0.42 7.08
N GLY A 55 22.59 -1.72 6.88
CA GLY A 55 21.83 -2.29 5.77
C GLY A 55 20.31 -2.20 5.98
N LEU A 56 19.55 -2.19 4.88
CA LEU A 56 18.09 -2.06 4.92
C LEU A 56 17.40 -3.22 5.66
N TRP A 57 18.02 -4.40 5.76
CA TRP A 57 17.42 -5.54 6.44
C TRP A 57 17.84 -5.67 7.91
N GLU A 58 18.74 -4.81 8.40
CA GLU A 58 19.33 -4.94 9.74
C GLU A 58 18.27 -4.98 10.85
N SER A 59 17.30 -4.07 10.81
CA SER A 59 16.30 -3.93 11.88
C SER A 59 15.38 -5.14 12.01
N ASN A 60 15.15 -5.86 10.91
CA ASN A 60 14.20 -6.97 10.81
C ASN A 60 14.86 -8.29 10.39
N LYS A 61 16.18 -8.44 10.54
CA LYS A 61 16.92 -9.64 10.12
C LYS A 61 16.44 -10.97 10.72
N HIS A 62 15.69 -10.90 11.82
CA HIS A 62 15.07 -12.06 12.49
C HIS A 62 13.56 -12.17 12.20
N ALA A 63 13.06 -11.52 11.14
CA ALA A 63 11.66 -11.59 10.76
C ALA A 63 11.24 -13.05 10.54
N PRO A 64 10.06 -13.44 11.05
CA PRO A 64 9.53 -14.78 10.83
C PRO A 64 9.17 -14.93 9.34
N TYR A 65 9.23 -16.16 8.83
CA TYR A 65 8.92 -16.56 7.45
C TYR A 65 9.94 -16.13 6.38
N LEU A 66 10.35 -14.86 6.37
CA LEU A 66 11.20 -14.30 5.31
C LEU A 66 12.52 -13.68 5.84
N PRO A 67 13.43 -14.46 6.46
CA PRO A 67 14.73 -13.96 6.88
C PRO A 67 15.65 -13.68 5.67
N PRO A 68 16.71 -12.87 5.84
CA PRO A 68 17.68 -12.54 4.78
C PRO A 68 18.24 -13.76 4.03
N THR A 69 18.42 -14.89 4.73
CA THR A 69 18.90 -16.14 4.13
C THR A 69 17.95 -16.71 3.09
N VAL A 70 16.64 -16.64 3.34
CA VAL A 70 15.59 -17.11 2.41
C VAL A 70 15.50 -16.17 1.22
N VAL A 71 15.50 -14.85 1.44
CA VAL A 71 15.45 -13.87 0.34
C VAL A 71 16.69 -13.98 -0.55
N ASN A 72 17.88 -14.12 0.02
CA ASN A 72 19.10 -14.33 -0.76
C ASN A 72 19.07 -15.65 -1.56
N TRP A 73 18.48 -16.70 -1.00
CA TRP A 73 18.31 -17.97 -1.72
C TRP A 73 17.33 -17.84 -2.90
N LEU A 74 16.17 -17.20 -2.69
CA LEU A 74 15.19 -16.91 -3.75
C LEU A 74 15.79 -16.01 -4.84
N LYS A 75 16.52 -14.97 -4.44
CA LYS A 75 17.28 -14.08 -5.33
C LYS A 75 18.27 -14.86 -6.19
N GLY A 76 19.00 -15.81 -5.61
CA GLY A 76 19.94 -16.68 -6.33
C GLY A 76 19.26 -17.63 -7.33
N MET A 77 17.98 -17.96 -7.14
CA MET A 77 17.20 -18.72 -8.13
C MET A 77 16.68 -17.85 -9.27
N TYR A 78 16.36 -16.59 -8.97
CA TYR A 78 15.76 -15.67 -9.94
C TYR A 78 16.81 -15.04 -10.88
N PHE A 79 17.97 -14.65 -10.35
CA PHE A 79 19.02 -13.99 -11.12
C PHE A 79 20.17 -14.95 -11.43
N ARG A 80 20.60 -14.97 -12.69
CA ARG A 80 21.75 -15.79 -13.13
C ARG A 80 23.09 -15.25 -12.66
N ASN A 81 23.23 -13.92 -12.60
CA ASN A 81 24.47 -13.22 -12.25
C ASN A 81 24.16 -12.09 -11.24
N GLU A 82 25.10 -11.82 -10.34
CA GLU A 82 24.97 -10.75 -9.33
C GLU A 82 24.94 -9.35 -9.94
N GLU A 83 25.55 -9.15 -11.10
CA GLU A 83 25.50 -7.91 -11.89
C GLU A 83 24.07 -7.50 -12.27
N ALA A 84 23.12 -8.45 -12.27
CA ALA A 84 21.72 -8.14 -12.51
C ALA A 84 21.08 -7.41 -11.32
N TRP A 85 21.57 -7.60 -10.10
CA TRP A 85 20.96 -7.04 -8.88
C TRP A 85 21.04 -5.51 -8.84
N VAL A 86 22.12 -4.93 -9.39
CA VAL A 86 22.30 -3.48 -9.46
C VAL A 86 21.51 -2.81 -10.59
N LYS A 87 20.91 -3.59 -11.50
CA LYS A 87 20.09 -3.04 -12.57
C LYS A 87 18.76 -2.57 -12.00
N TRP A 88 18.29 -1.41 -12.44
CA TRP A 88 17.00 -0.87 -11.99
C TRP A 88 15.80 -1.78 -12.32
N GLU A 89 15.96 -2.67 -13.31
CA GLU A 89 14.96 -3.68 -13.68
C GLU A 89 14.83 -4.79 -12.64
N ALA A 90 15.85 -4.99 -11.82
CA ALA A 90 15.84 -5.90 -10.66
C ALA A 90 15.56 -5.13 -9.37
N SER A 91 16.12 -3.93 -9.25
CA SER A 91 16.04 -3.07 -8.08
C SER A 91 15.42 -1.72 -8.45
N PRO A 92 14.08 -1.61 -8.49
CA PRO A 92 13.37 -0.35 -8.74
C PRO A 92 13.85 0.83 -7.90
N LEU A 93 14.38 0.58 -6.70
CA LEU A 93 14.98 1.61 -5.85
C LEU A 93 16.16 2.33 -6.54
N LEU A 94 16.87 1.68 -7.46
CA LEU A 94 18.02 2.21 -8.20
C LEU A 94 17.64 2.91 -9.52
N VAL A 95 16.35 3.10 -9.79
CA VAL A 95 15.88 3.72 -11.03
C VAL A 95 16.44 5.15 -11.20
N PRO A 96 16.82 5.56 -12.44
CA PRO A 96 17.22 6.94 -12.72
C PRO A 96 16.10 7.95 -12.46
N GLU A 97 16.45 9.12 -11.93
CA GLU A 97 15.47 10.18 -11.63
C GLU A 97 14.63 10.62 -12.83
N LYS A 98 15.22 10.61 -14.04
CA LYS A 98 14.52 10.98 -15.28
C LYS A 98 13.29 10.10 -15.54
N LEU A 99 13.36 8.82 -15.16
CA LEU A 99 12.28 7.86 -15.36
C LEU A 99 11.29 7.92 -14.19
N ILE A 100 11.78 7.96 -12.95
CA ILE A 100 10.93 7.95 -11.77
C ILE A 100 10.01 9.18 -11.68
N ARG A 101 10.47 10.35 -12.15
CA ARG A 101 9.65 11.58 -12.20
C ARG A 101 8.39 11.45 -13.06
N LYS A 102 8.40 10.52 -14.02
CA LYS A 102 7.26 10.22 -14.89
C LYS A 102 6.38 9.10 -14.34
N ALA A 103 6.80 8.41 -13.27
CA ALA A 103 6.09 7.26 -12.73
C ALA A 103 4.66 7.63 -12.28
N PRO A 104 3.71 6.68 -12.35
CA PRO A 104 2.37 6.91 -11.82
C PRO A 104 2.40 7.07 -10.29
N LYS A 105 1.37 7.72 -9.74
CA LYS A 105 1.16 7.79 -8.29
C LYS A 105 1.20 6.39 -7.67
N ALA A 106 1.72 6.28 -6.47
CA ALA A 106 1.92 5.02 -5.78
C ALA A 106 1.12 4.93 -4.49
N TRP A 107 0.65 3.74 -4.18
CA TRP A 107 0.22 3.36 -2.84
C TRP A 107 1.00 2.12 -2.44
N ILE A 108 1.75 2.23 -1.34
CA ILE A 108 2.70 1.23 -0.88
C ILE A 108 2.32 0.82 0.54
N ALA A 109 2.06 -0.47 0.74
CA ALA A 109 1.84 -1.07 2.04
C ALA A 109 3.01 -1.97 2.42
N ALA A 110 3.45 -1.91 3.67
CA ALA A 110 4.47 -2.81 4.20
C ALA A 110 4.13 -3.29 5.61
N ALA A 111 4.62 -4.48 5.96
CA ALA A 111 4.50 -5.05 7.30
C ALA A 111 5.67 -4.55 8.15
N ASN A 112 5.42 -4.12 9.38
CA ASN A 112 6.49 -3.60 10.23
C ASN A 112 7.53 -4.66 10.61
N VAL A 113 7.12 -5.93 10.73
CA VAL A 113 7.98 -7.07 11.08
C VAL A 113 8.36 -7.85 9.82
N ASP A 114 8.93 -7.14 8.85
CA ASP A 114 9.36 -7.66 7.55
C ASP A 114 10.66 -6.96 7.11
N ILE A 115 11.60 -7.70 6.53
CA ILE A 115 12.85 -7.14 6.01
C ILE A 115 12.60 -6.17 4.85
N LEU A 116 11.51 -6.36 4.10
CA LEU A 116 11.15 -5.52 2.96
C LEU A 116 10.55 -4.17 3.36
N CYS A 117 10.27 -3.95 4.65
CA CYS A 117 9.63 -2.72 5.12
C CYS A 117 10.48 -1.47 4.85
N ASN A 118 11.78 -1.56 5.15
CA ASN A 118 12.68 -0.42 5.05
C ASN A 118 12.99 -0.07 3.57
N GLU A 119 13.10 -1.07 2.71
CA GLU A 119 13.27 -0.83 1.26
C GLU A 119 12.00 -0.24 0.63
N ALA A 120 10.81 -0.71 1.04
CA ALA A 120 9.53 -0.14 0.60
C ALA A 120 9.39 1.34 1.05
N GLU A 121 9.80 1.66 2.28
CA GLU A 121 9.86 3.03 2.78
C GLU A 121 10.83 3.89 1.96
N ALA A 122 12.03 3.38 1.69
CA ALA A 122 13.04 4.06 0.88
C ALA A 122 12.52 4.35 -0.55
N TYR A 123 11.79 3.41 -1.15
CA TYR A 123 11.20 3.61 -2.47
C TYR A 123 10.07 4.65 -2.46
N ALA A 124 9.19 4.61 -1.46
CA ALA A 124 8.15 5.63 -1.28
C ALA A 124 8.75 7.02 -1.10
N LYS A 125 9.82 7.13 -0.29
CA LYS A 125 10.55 8.38 -0.09
C LYS A 125 11.15 8.89 -1.39
N LYS A 126 11.82 8.02 -2.16
CA LYS A 126 12.43 8.38 -3.44
C LYS A 126 11.39 8.86 -4.47
N LEU A 127 10.21 8.23 -4.53
CA LEU A 127 9.10 8.67 -5.36
C LEU A 127 8.65 10.10 -4.98
N ASN A 128 8.45 10.34 -3.69
CA ASN A 128 8.03 11.65 -3.17
C ASN A 128 9.08 12.74 -3.41
N GLU A 129 10.37 12.45 -3.20
CA GLU A 129 11.49 13.36 -3.49
C GLU A 129 11.55 13.75 -4.98
N CYS A 130 11.14 12.84 -5.86
CA CYS A 130 11.06 13.10 -7.30
C CYS A 130 9.75 13.78 -7.73
N GLY A 131 8.85 14.11 -6.81
CA GLY A 131 7.58 14.80 -7.08
C GLY A 131 6.43 13.87 -7.49
N VAL A 132 6.59 12.55 -7.36
CA VAL A 132 5.51 11.57 -7.54
C VAL A 132 4.78 11.38 -6.23
N ASN A 133 3.45 11.48 -6.24
CA ASN A 133 2.64 11.23 -5.06
C ASN A 133 2.69 9.74 -4.68
N ALA A 134 3.39 9.41 -3.60
CA ALA A 134 3.49 8.08 -3.04
C ALA A 134 2.98 8.06 -1.60
N GLU A 135 1.90 7.33 -1.36
CA GLU A 135 1.39 7.05 -0.01
C GLU A 135 2.05 5.78 0.53
N PHE A 136 2.63 5.86 1.73
CA PHE A 136 3.24 4.72 2.41
C PHE A 136 2.47 4.37 3.69
N VAL A 137 2.08 3.11 3.83
CA VAL A 137 1.29 2.60 4.95
C VAL A 137 2.03 1.43 5.60
N VAL A 138 2.34 1.57 6.90
CA VAL A 138 2.98 0.52 7.69
C VAL A 138 1.96 -0.16 8.59
N TYR A 139 1.83 -1.48 8.45
CA TYR A 139 1.00 -2.32 9.31
C TYR A 139 1.82 -2.79 10.51
N LYS A 140 1.59 -2.15 11.67
CA LYS A 140 2.30 -2.46 12.92
C LYS A 140 1.92 -3.85 13.43
N GLY A 141 2.93 -4.64 13.81
CA GLY A 141 2.74 -6.02 14.29
C GLY A 141 2.36 -7.04 13.21
N ALA A 142 2.19 -6.62 11.96
CA ALA A 142 2.05 -7.52 10.83
C ALA A 142 3.43 -8.07 10.42
N THR A 143 3.41 -9.28 9.89
CA THR A 143 4.55 -9.96 9.26
C THR A 143 4.28 -10.06 7.76
N HIS A 144 5.29 -10.41 6.96
CA HIS A 144 5.12 -10.70 5.53
C HIS A 144 3.92 -11.64 5.27
N LEU A 145 3.88 -12.76 6.02
CA LEU A 145 2.82 -13.75 5.96
C LEU A 145 1.40 -13.20 6.23
N THR A 146 1.27 -12.06 6.92
CA THR A 146 -0.04 -11.44 7.16
C THR A 146 -0.71 -11.01 5.85
N PHE A 147 0.04 -10.54 4.86
CA PHE A 147 -0.52 -10.20 3.55
C PHE A 147 -0.90 -11.46 2.76
N TYR A 148 -0.03 -12.47 2.76
CA TYR A 148 -0.30 -13.76 2.12
C TYR A 148 -1.57 -14.44 2.69
N LEU A 149 -1.69 -14.50 4.01
CA LEU A 149 -2.82 -15.17 4.68
C LEU A 149 -4.12 -14.37 4.58
N THR A 150 -4.07 -13.03 4.56
CA THR A 150 -5.30 -12.21 4.40
C THR A 150 -5.90 -12.36 3.00
N VAL A 151 -5.05 -12.47 1.97
CA VAL A 151 -5.51 -12.73 0.59
C VAL A 151 -6.02 -14.17 0.43
N SER A 152 -5.33 -15.14 1.04
CA SER A 152 -5.65 -16.58 0.91
C SER A 152 -6.84 -17.02 1.77
N PHE A 153 -6.98 -16.46 2.97
CA PHE A 153 -8.10 -16.67 3.88
C PHE A 153 -8.84 -15.34 4.02
N SER A 154 -9.93 -15.17 3.27
CA SER A 154 -10.88 -14.09 3.52
C SER A 154 -11.62 -14.33 4.85
N VAL A 155 -10.91 -14.25 5.98
CA VAL A 155 -11.48 -14.00 7.31
C VAL A 155 -11.35 -12.50 7.54
N THR A 156 -12.39 -11.78 7.11
CA THR A 156 -12.49 -10.33 7.28
C THR A 156 -12.53 -9.96 8.78
N PRO A 157 -11.69 -9.03 9.25
CA PRO A 157 -12.19 -7.98 10.12
C PRO A 157 -12.15 -6.68 9.34
N ARG A 158 -13.36 -6.19 9.03
CA ARG A 158 -13.65 -5.03 8.20
C ARG A 158 -13.23 -3.75 8.93
N ARG A 159 -11.93 -3.45 8.99
CA ARG A 159 -11.40 -2.16 9.43
C ARG A 159 -10.29 -1.70 8.48
N ASN A 160 -10.54 -0.56 7.83
CA ASN A 160 -9.61 0.34 7.12
C ASN A 160 -9.35 0.25 5.60
N MET A 161 -10.14 -0.48 4.80
CA MET A 161 -10.00 -0.39 3.33
C MET A 161 -10.84 0.72 2.64
N ASN A 162 -11.43 1.66 3.41
CA ASN A 162 -12.33 2.69 2.86
C ASN A 162 -11.65 4.02 2.46
N ARG A 163 -10.32 4.14 2.47
CA ARG A 163 -9.65 5.45 2.26
C ARG A 163 -9.24 5.74 0.81
N ILE A 164 -9.34 4.77 -0.10
CA ILE A 164 -8.87 4.90 -1.50
C ILE A 164 -9.89 5.60 -2.42
N THR A 165 -11.13 5.78 -1.97
CA THR A 165 -12.16 6.53 -2.70
C THR A 165 -12.74 7.61 -1.80
N LEU A 166 -12.18 8.82 -1.85
CA LEU A 166 -12.89 10.11 -1.65
C LEU A 166 -11.88 11.25 -1.82
N SER A 167 -11.56 11.55 -3.08
CA SER A 167 -10.92 12.81 -3.47
C SER A 167 -11.35 13.13 -4.90
N LYS A 168 -12.61 13.55 -5.04
CA LYS A 168 -13.13 14.54 -6.01
C LYS A 168 -14.66 14.56 -5.95
N SER A 169 -15.23 15.77 -6.05
CA SER A 169 -16.66 16.15 -5.91
C SER A 169 -17.16 16.00 -4.46
N THR A 170 -17.69 16.98 -3.73
CA THR A 170 -18.45 18.22 -4.01
C THR A 170 -18.59 18.87 -2.61
N GLY A 171 -18.34 20.15 -2.34
CA GLY A 171 -18.92 21.28 -3.04
C GLY A 171 -20.43 21.19 -2.95
N THR A 172 -21.03 21.60 -1.84
CA THR A 172 -22.50 21.63 -1.58
C THR A 172 -23.10 20.33 -1.05
N GLN A 173 -23.00 20.09 0.26
CA GLN A 173 -24.00 19.42 1.11
C GLN A 173 -23.50 19.36 2.57
N GLN A 174 -23.34 20.54 3.17
CA GLN A 174 -23.15 20.71 4.61
C GLN A 174 -24.20 21.72 5.07
N ALA A 175 -25.47 21.30 5.09
CA ALA A 175 -26.56 22.04 5.75
C ALA A 175 -27.90 21.27 5.78
N VAL A 176 -27.95 19.96 6.03
CA VAL A 176 -29.22 19.30 6.43
C VAL A 176 -28.93 18.05 7.28
N ALA A 177 -28.36 18.21 8.48
CA ALA A 177 -28.31 17.11 9.46
C ALA A 177 -28.04 17.59 10.90
N GLN A 178 -28.41 18.83 11.22
CA GLN A 178 -28.45 19.33 12.60
C GLN A 178 -29.73 20.14 12.74
N GLY A 179 -30.67 19.61 13.51
CA GLY A 179 -31.98 20.23 13.74
C GLY A 179 -33.12 19.30 13.35
N ASN A 180 -33.36 18.27 14.17
CA ASN A 180 -34.69 17.72 14.42
C ASN A 180 -34.66 16.69 15.56
N GLU A 181 -34.07 17.11 16.67
CA GLU A 181 -34.20 16.41 17.95
C GLU A 181 -34.50 17.45 19.01
N GLU A 182 -35.63 18.15 18.83
CA GLU A 182 -36.35 18.92 19.86
C GLU A 182 -37.55 19.65 19.22
N ARG A 183 -38.72 19.57 19.89
CA ARG A 183 -40.00 20.25 19.63
C ARG A 183 -41.00 19.59 18.69
N ARG A 184 -41.96 18.92 19.32
CA ARG A 184 -43.44 18.98 19.18
C ARG A 184 -43.92 17.70 19.88
N GLU A 185 -44.69 17.71 20.96
CA GLU A 185 -45.86 18.54 21.26
C GLU A 185 -45.96 18.74 22.78
N GLY A 186 -46.27 19.97 23.19
CA GLY A 186 -46.71 20.28 24.53
C GLY A 186 -48.12 20.89 24.47
N ASP A 187 -48.86 20.64 25.56
CA ASP A 187 -50.08 21.32 26.00
C ASP A 187 -51.38 20.81 25.32
N ILE A 188 -52.47 20.44 26.00
CA ILE A 188 -53.13 21.10 27.14
C ILE A 188 -54.00 20.10 27.96
N ARG A 189 -53.77 20.10 29.28
CA ARG A 189 -54.66 19.93 30.47
C ARG A 189 -55.97 19.11 30.38
N ARG A 190 -56.13 18.13 31.30
CA ARG A 190 -57.14 18.09 32.39
C ARG A 190 -56.90 16.89 33.34
N SER A 191 -56.98 17.17 34.64
CA SER A 191 -57.03 16.26 35.81
C SER A 191 -58.52 16.05 36.22
N PRO A 192 -58.95 15.27 37.25
CA PRO A 192 -58.29 14.31 38.16
C PRO A 192 -59.07 12.98 38.38
N TYR A 193 -58.52 12.10 39.25
CA TYR A 193 -59.18 11.11 40.14
C TYR A 193 -59.36 9.62 39.74
N THR A 194 -58.99 8.77 40.72
CA THR A 194 -59.51 7.44 41.15
C THR A 194 -59.22 6.22 40.26
N CYS A 195 -58.51 5.19 40.74
CA CYS A 195 -58.86 4.13 41.73
C CYS A 195 -59.77 3.04 41.15
N GLY A 196 -59.37 1.77 41.30
CA GLY A 196 -60.33 0.66 41.42
C GLY A 196 -60.33 -0.39 40.31
N SER A 197 -59.81 -1.56 40.67
CA SER A 197 -60.11 -2.93 40.20
C SER A 197 -61.51 -3.20 39.63
N ILE A 198 -61.57 -4.09 38.62
CA ILE A 198 -62.47 -5.26 38.54
C ILE A 198 -61.68 -6.40 37.88
#